data_AF-A0A2P5FND9-F1
#
_entry.id   AF-A0A2P5FND9-F1
#
_cell.length_a   1.000
_cell.length_b   1.000
_cell.length_c   1.000
_cell.angle_alpha   90.00
_cell.angle_beta   90.00
_cell.angle_gamma   90.00
#
_symmetry.space_group_name_H-M   'P 1'
#
loop_
_entity.id
_entity.type
_entity.pdbx_description
1 polymer ?
#
loop_
_entity_poly.entity_id
_entity_poly.type
_entity_poly.pdbx_seq_one_letter_code
_entity_poly.pdbx_strand_id
1 'polypeptide(L)'
;MSYMKDCPDCPDSVGKINHYVECCNGLVCFTDYSDSILIWNPATREFKHLPQPLPTEDDHFFVRHIGFTRLSFGYDEHGNDYKLVRIAQPHRKNPSAQVFSLRRSSWRHVEKGLPRGKLSHSCKVNVNGVLYWMGCRSEETNDYFVLSFDLRSEEFHEINLPPVRMGNMDGDEYDDLEPDLIRWKDSLGLLVHDCEICSHDCERVLWLMGRECGPGPERSWTKLGKVLKKPIGLWFGAIRNDRFVMSRSRSSSHKGVCNYELYLYEPFSQLETTLPIREREDICEFTQVFDYSESLVSLSVYTGVEKK
;
A
#
# COMPACT_ATOMS: atom_id res chain seq x y z
N MET A 1 7.12 15.55 -9.47
CA MET A 1 6.69 15.20 -8.11
C MET A 1 6.47 16.50 -7.36
N SER A 2 5.21 16.86 -7.13
CA SER A 2 4.82 17.96 -6.23
C SER A 2 4.68 17.41 -4.83
N TYR A 3 5.33 18.04 -3.85
CA TYR A 3 5.10 17.76 -2.43
C TYR A 3 3.67 18.15 -2.07
N MET A 4 2.98 17.32 -1.28
CA MET A 4 1.60 17.59 -0.88
C MET A 4 1.48 18.81 0.06
N LYS A 5 2.54 19.12 0.82
CA LYS A 5 2.66 20.34 1.64
C LYS A 5 2.93 21.62 0.84
N ASP A 6 3.50 21.49 -0.36
CA ASP A 6 3.81 22.61 -1.27
C ASP A 6 2.85 22.67 -2.46
N CYS A 7 1.73 21.93 -2.42
CA CYS A 7 0.69 22.09 -3.42
C CYS A 7 -0.16 23.29 -3.00
N PRO A 8 -0.04 24.47 -3.65
CA PRO A 8 -0.82 25.66 -3.30
C PRO A 8 -2.33 25.46 -3.49
N ASP A 9 -2.72 24.37 -4.14
CA ASP A 9 -4.10 23.97 -4.43
C ASP A 9 -4.56 22.77 -3.57
N CYS A 10 -3.76 22.35 -2.57
CA CYS A 10 -4.16 21.32 -1.61
C CYS A 10 -5.23 21.90 -0.69
N PRO A 11 -6.42 21.29 -0.56
CA PRO A 11 -7.44 21.78 0.37
C PRO A 11 -6.88 21.85 1.80
N ASP A 12 -7.23 22.88 2.57
CA ASP A 12 -6.86 22.97 4.01
C ASP A 12 -7.30 21.71 4.80
N SER A 13 -8.31 20.98 4.31
CA SER A 13 -8.74 19.67 4.84
C SER A 13 -7.67 18.59 4.70
N VAL A 14 -6.79 18.66 3.70
CA VAL A 14 -5.65 17.74 3.54
C VAL A 14 -4.62 17.92 4.64
N GLY A 15 -4.53 19.10 5.26
CA GLY A 15 -3.72 19.32 6.46
C GLY A 15 -4.14 18.46 7.68
N LYS A 16 -5.33 17.84 7.63
CA LYS A 16 -5.80 16.84 8.62
C LYS A 16 -5.81 15.41 8.07
N ILE A 17 -5.77 15.23 6.75
CA ILE A 17 -5.76 13.95 6.05
C ILE A 17 -4.31 13.55 5.84
N ASN A 18 -3.78 12.77 6.79
CA ASN A 18 -2.35 12.50 6.90
C ASN A 18 -1.93 11.10 6.42
N HIS A 19 -2.86 10.27 5.92
CA HIS A 19 -2.56 8.88 5.54
C HIS A 19 -2.88 8.61 4.08
N TYR A 20 -1.83 8.35 3.30
CA TYR A 20 -1.98 7.88 1.93
C TYR A 20 -2.46 6.43 1.90
N VAL A 21 -3.43 6.17 1.02
CA VAL A 21 -4.01 4.84 0.83
C VAL A 21 -3.37 4.18 -0.38
N GLU A 22 -3.51 4.76 -1.56
CA GLU A 22 -2.96 4.24 -2.82
C GLU A 22 -3.05 5.31 -3.94
N CYS A 23 -2.22 5.17 -4.96
CA CYS A 23 -2.31 5.87 -6.24
C CYS A 23 -2.71 4.87 -7.32
N CYS A 24 -3.79 5.14 -8.05
CA CYS A 24 -4.26 4.28 -9.14
C CYS A 24 -4.69 5.13 -10.33
N ASN A 25 -4.07 4.92 -11.49
CA ASN A 25 -4.38 5.61 -12.75
C ASN A 25 -4.47 7.14 -12.59
N GLY A 26 -3.50 7.71 -11.85
CA GLY A 26 -3.39 9.15 -11.56
C GLY A 26 -4.37 9.72 -10.54
N LEU A 27 -5.25 8.89 -9.97
CA LEU A 27 -6.07 9.27 -8.82
C LEU A 27 -5.36 8.83 -7.53
N VAL A 28 -5.27 9.74 -6.57
CA VAL A 28 -4.63 9.50 -5.28
C VAL A 28 -5.71 9.45 -4.19
N CYS A 29 -5.72 8.37 -3.42
CA CYS A 29 -6.65 8.17 -2.33
C CYS A 29 -5.96 8.43 -0.98
N PHE A 30 -6.65 9.15 -0.10
CA PHE A 30 -6.20 9.46 1.25
C PHE A 30 -7.28 9.18 2.28
N THR A 31 -6.87 8.98 3.53
CA THR A 31 -7.74 8.87 4.69
C THR A 31 -7.21 9.68 5.86
N ASP A 32 -8.09 10.02 6.80
CA ASP A 32 -7.71 10.56 8.10
C ASP A 32 -8.01 9.58 9.25
N TYR A 33 -7.73 10.01 10.49
CA TYR A 33 -7.98 9.21 11.69
C TYR A 33 -9.47 8.94 11.97
N SER A 34 -10.38 9.62 11.26
CA SER A 34 -11.82 9.45 11.40
C SER A 34 -12.44 8.57 10.31
N ASP A 35 -11.60 7.87 9.51
CA ASP A 35 -11.98 7.13 8.30
C ASP A 35 -12.64 8.03 7.23
N SER A 36 -12.42 9.35 7.28
CA SER A 36 -12.86 10.24 6.21
C SER A 36 -11.95 10.06 5.00
N ILE A 37 -12.55 9.69 3.87
CA ILE A 37 -11.80 9.36 2.66
C ILE A 37 -11.91 10.47 1.62
N LEU A 38 -10.77 10.80 1.01
CA LEU A 38 -10.63 11.78 -0.06
C LEU A 38 -9.95 11.14 -1.27
N ILE A 39 -10.56 11.30 -2.44
CA ILE A 39 -9.90 11.04 -3.73
C ILE A 39 -9.50 12.38 -4.32
N TRP A 40 -8.25 12.49 -4.76
CA TRP A 40 -7.68 13.66 -5.40
C TRP A 40 -7.14 13.29 -6.78
N ASN A 41 -7.44 14.11 -7.79
CA ASN A 41 -6.72 14.11 -9.05
C ASN A 41 -5.79 15.34 -9.07
N PRO A 42 -4.47 15.16 -8.92
CA PRO A 42 -3.53 16.28 -8.98
C PRO A 42 -3.49 16.98 -10.34
N ALA A 43 -3.71 16.27 -11.45
CA ALA A 43 -3.64 16.81 -12.80
C ALA A 43 -4.86 17.69 -13.13
N THR A 44 -6.07 17.28 -12.73
CA THR A 44 -7.29 18.09 -12.94
C THR A 44 -7.60 19.03 -11.79
N ARG A 45 -6.88 18.90 -10.66
CA ARG A 45 -7.10 19.63 -9.40
C ARG A 45 -8.48 19.39 -8.79
N GLU A 46 -9.15 18.31 -9.18
CA GLU A 46 -10.43 17.92 -8.61
C GLU A 46 -10.22 17.06 -7.38
N PHE A 47 -11.13 17.19 -6.42
CA PHE A 47 -11.17 16.35 -5.23
C PHE A 47 -12.59 15.89 -4.98
N LYS A 48 -12.72 14.73 -4.32
CA LYS A 48 -14.01 14.14 -3.97
C LYS A 48 -13.93 13.48 -2.61
N HIS A 49 -14.69 14.01 -1.67
CA HIS A 49 -14.95 13.31 -0.41
C HIS A 49 -15.92 12.16 -0.67
N LEU A 50 -15.59 10.98 -0.15
CA LEU A 50 -16.48 9.84 -0.22
C LEU A 50 -17.47 9.88 0.95
N PRO A 51 -18.70 9.35 0.77
CA PRO A 51 -19.60 9.17 1.90
C PRO A 51 -18.96 8.24 2.93
N GLN A 52 -19.38 8.38 4.18
CA GLN A 52 -18.90 7.51 5.25
C GLN A 52 -19.22 6.04 4.93
N PRO A 53 -18.33 5.10 5.30
CA PRO A 53 -18.61 3.67 5.21
C PRO A 53 -19.91 3.30 5.93
N LEU A 54 -20.52 2.18 5.55
CA LEU A 54 -21.71 1.68 6.23
C LEU A 54 -21.34 1.36 7.69
N PRO A 55 -22.24 1.66 8.65
CA PRO A 55 -21.99 1.32 10.03
C PRO A 55 -21.72 -0.17 10.19
N THR A 56 -20.62 -0.50 10.85
CA THR A 56 -20.42 -1.84 11.36
C THR A 56 -21.05 -1.94 12.75
N GLU A 57 -21.35 -3.15 13.22
CA GLU A 57 -21.96 -3.36 14.55
C GLU A 57 -21.18 -2.70 15.72
N ASP A 58 -19.92 -2.30 15.49
CA ASP A 58 -19.00 -1.70 16.48
C ASP A 58 -18.63 -0.22 16.23
N ASP A 59 -19.32 0.48 15.33
CA ASP A 59 -19.08 1.91 15.03
C ASP A 59 -19.23 2.84 16.25
N HIS A 60 -19.82 2.33 17.34
CA HIS A 60 -20.06 3.07 18.57
C HIS A 60 -18.92 3.06 19.58
N PHE A 61 -17.90 2.19 19.48
CA PHE A 61 -16.90 2.07 20.55
C PHE A 61 -15.43 1.96 20.14
N PHE A 62 -15.04 1.37 19.00
CA PHE A 62 -13.60 1.05 18.78
C PHE A 62 -13.06 1.12 17.34
N VAL A 63 -13.90 1.38 16.32
CA VAL A 63 -13.51 1.18 14.89
C VAL A 63 -13.05 2.46 14.18
N ARG A 64 -13.20 3.65 14.81
CA ARG A 64 -12.68 4.92 14.25
C ARG A 64 -11.18 5.14 14.52
N HIS A 65 -10.42 4.06 14.67
CA HIS A 65 -8.97 4.13 14.76
C HIS A 65 -8.41 3.37 13.57
N ILE A 66 -7.59 4.07 12.77
CA ILE A 66 -6.90 3.53 11.57
C ILE A 66 -6.27 2.17 11.87
N GLY A 67 -5.80 1.94 13.11
CA GLY A 67 -5.27 0.67 13.63
C GLY A 67 -6.11 -0.59 13.32
N PHE A 68 -7.43 -0.47 13.18
CA PHE A 68 -8.30 -1.63 12.93
C PHE A 68 -8.90 -1.67 11.52
N THR A 69 -8.56 -0.71 10.66
CA THR A 69 -9.09 -0.64 9.31
C THR A 69 -7.95 -0.83 8.30
N ARG A 70 -8.21 -1.57 7.22
CA ARG A 70 -7.34 -1.63 6.03
C ARG A 70 -8.08 -1.06 4.84
N LEU A 71 -7.42 -0.14 4.15
CA LEU A 71 -7.94 0.49 2.95
C LEU A 71 -7.00 0.20 1.79
N SER A 72 -7.55 -0.17 0.63
CA SER A 72 -6.83 -0.17 -0.64
C SER A 72 -7.74 0.28 -1.78
N PHE A 73 -7.14 0.99 -2.72
CA PHE A 73 -7.84 1.65 -3.82
C PHE A 73 -7.33 1.12 -5.16
N GLY A 74 -8.25 0.97 -6.11
CA GLY A 74 -7.89 0.47 -7.43
C GLY A 74 -8.96 0.67 -8.49
N TYR A 75 -8.67 0.19 -9.68
CA TYR A 75 -9.52 0.32 -10.85
C TYR A 75 -9.90 -1.07 -11.37
N ASP A 76 -11.21 -1.31 -11.47
CA ASP A 76 -11.78 -2.45 -12.17
C ASP A 76 -11.90 -2.09 -13.65
N GLU A 77 -10.94 -2.55 -14.45
CA GLU A 77 -10.90 -2.30 -15.89
C GLU A 77 -12.12 -2.86 -16.63
N HIS A 78 -12.72 -3.95 -16.13
CA HIS A 78 -13.86 -4.60 -16.78
C HIS A 78 -15.16 -3.87 -16.45
N GLY A 79 -15.32 -3.46 -15.18
CA GLY A 79 -16.44 -2.66 -14.72
C GLY A 79 -16.37 -1.18 -15.11
N ASN A 80 -15.21 -0.73 -15.58
CA ASN A 80 -14.85 0.68 -15.77
C ASN A 80 -15.24 1.51 -14.53
N ASP A 81 -14.68 1.11 -13.39
CA ASP A 81 -15.03 1.69 -12.10
C ASP A 81 -13.84 1.72 -11.16
N TYR A 82 -13.69 2.84 -10.45
CA TYR A 82 -12.75 2.93 -9.35
C TYR A 82 -13.43 2.40 -8.09
N LYS A 83 -12.72 1.52 -7.39
CA LYS A 83 -13.24 0.89 -6.19
C LYS A 83 -12.28 1.09 -5.03
N LEU A 84 -12.84 1.32 -3.85
CA LEU A 84 -12.11 1.36 -2.60
C LEU A 84 -12.61 0.22 -1.72
N VAL A 85 -11.69 -0.62 -1.27
CA VAL A 85 -12.01 -1.73 -0.36
C VAL A 85 -11.60 -1.32 1.04
N ARG A 86 -12.54 -1.50 1.98
CA ARG A 86 -12.36 -1.27 3.42
C ARG A 86 -12.56 -2.58 4.16
N ILE A 87 -11.55 -3.02 4.90
CA ILE A 87 -11.61 -4.20 5.78
C ILE A 87 -11.50 -3.72 7.22
N ALA A 88 -12.52 -4.01 8.04
CA ALA A 88 -12.50 -3.75 9.47
C ALA A 88 -12.16 -5.05 10.23
N GLN A 89 -11.17 -4.98 11.12
CA GLN A 89 -10.65 -6.11 11.90
C GLN A 89 -10.73 -5.83 13.42
N PRO A 90 -11.92 -5.88 14.02
CA PRO A 90 -12.07 -5.72 15.46
C PRO A 90 -11.42 -6.90 16.21
N HIS A 91 -10.68 -6.61 17.29
CA HIS A 91 -9.91 -7.59 18.08
C HIS A 91 -10.69 -8.86 18.49
N ARG A 92 -12.02 -8.79 18.69
CA ARG A 92 -12.83 -9.89 19.23
C ARG A 92 -14.01 -10.32 18.36
N LYS A 93 -14.12 -9.82 17.13
CA LYS A 93 -15.21 -10.21 16.22
C LYS A 93 -14.67 -10.66 14.87
N ASN A 94 -15.56 -11.22 14.06
CA ASN A 94 -15.22 -11.56 12.69
C ASN A 94 -14.89 -10.28 11.92
N PRO A 95 -13.87 -10.32 11.05
CA PRO A 95 -13.59 -9.19 10.20
C PRO A 95 -14.74 -8.99 9.21
N SER A 96 -14.93 -7.75 8.77
CA SER A 96 -15.94 -7.41 7.76
C SER A 96 -15.31 -6.58 6.66
N ALA A 97 -15.79 -6.76 5.44
CA ALA A 97 -15.33 -6.00 4.29
C ALA A 97 -16.49 -5.23 3.65
N GLN A 98 -16.15 -4.04 3.19
CA GLN A 98 -17.00 -3.20 2.39
C GLN A 98 -16.24 -2.71 1.17
N VAL A 99 -16.96 -2.38 0.13
CA VAL A 99 -16.40 -1.85 -1.10
C VAL A 99 -17.25 -0.69 -1.57
N PHE A 100 -16.58 0.41 -1.83
CA PHE A 100 -17.16 1.60 -2.43
C PHE A 100 -16.96 1.54 -3.94
N SER A 101 -18.02 1.81 -4.68
CA SER A 101 -17.96 2.03 -6.12
C SER A 101 -18.04 3.52 -6.39
N LEU A 102 -17.02 4.08 -7.05
CA LEU A 102 -17.00 5.49 -7.39
C LEU A 102 -18.10 5.82 -8.40
N ARG A 103 -18.34 4.93 -9.36
CA ARG A 103 -19.43 5.01 -10.35
C ARG A 103 -20.82 5.00 -9.72
N ARG A 104 -21.05 4.17 -8.71
CA ARG A 104 -22.35 4.07 -8.02
C ARG A 104 -22.46 5.02 -6.84
N SER A 105 -21.38 5.69 -6.47
CA SER A 105 -21.28 6.58 -5.32
C SER A 105 -21.84 5.97 -4.03
N SER A 106 -21.64 4.67 -3.81
CA SER A 106 -22.21 3.93 -2.68
C SER A 106 -21.31 2.80 -2.20
N TRP A 107 -21.44 2.52 -0.91
CA TRP A 107 -20.82 1.38 -0.22
C TRP A 107 -21.74 0.16 -0.28
N ARG A 108 -21.13 -1.02 -0.28
CA ARG A 108 -21.82 -2.29 -0.05
C ARG A 108 -20.94 -3.25 0.73
N HIS A 109 -21.56 -4.18 1.44
CA HIS A 109 -20.86 -5.27 2.11
C HIS A 109 -20.34 -6.31 1.12
N VAL A 110 -19.22 -6.93 1.48
CA VAL A 110 -18.70 -8.14 0.84
C VAL A 110 -18.78 -9.27 1.87
N GLU A 111 -19.51 -10.33 1.53
CA GLU A 111 -19.91 -11.35 2.51
C GLU A 111 -19.02 -12.60 2.51
N LYS A 112 -18.16 -12.80 1.49
CA LYS A 112 -17.52 -14.09 1.23
C LYS A 112 -16.00 -14.01 1.19
N GLY A 113 -15.34 -15.03 1.75
CA GLY A 113 -13.92 -15.32 1.51
C GLY A 113 -12.93 -14.54 2.37
N LEU A 114 -13.37 -13.62 3.22
CA LEU A 114 -12.47 -12.89 4.12
C LEU A 114 -12.03 -13.79 5.28
N PRO A 115 -10.74 -14.14 5.38
CA PRO A 115 -10.26 -15.03 6.44
C PRO A 115 -10.13 -14.30 7.78
N ARG A 116 -10.00 -15.09 8.86
CA ARG A 116 -9.55 -14.58 10.15
C ARG A 116 -8.03 -14.42 10.15
N GLY A 117 -7.54 -13.40 10.85
CA GLY A 117 -6.13 -13.07 10.98
C GLY A 117 -5.93 -11.56 11.03
N LYS A 118 -4.78 -11.10 11.50
CA LYS A 118 -4.36 -9.70 11.42
C LYS A 118 -3.83 -9.41 10.03
N LEU A 119 -4.26 -8.32 9.40
CA LEU A 119 -3.67 -7.84 8.15
C LEU A 119 -2.64 -6.74 8.44
N SER A 120 -1.57 -6.65 7.66
CA SER A 120 -0.63 -5.53 7.73
C SER A 120 -1.29 -4.23 7.26
N HIS A 121 -0.92 -3.11 7.88
CA HIS A 121 -1.37 -1.77 7.47
C HIS A 121 -0.64 -1.27 6.23
N SER A 122 0.67 -1.47 6.23
CA SER A 122 1.66 -0.93 5.30
C SER A 122 1.93 -1.89 4.15
N CYS A 123 2.03 -3.19 4.44
CA CYS A 123 2.37 -4.21 3.46
C CYS A 123 1.14 -4.62 2.63
N LYS A 124 0.90 -3.82 1.59
CA LYS A 124 -0.16 -3.98 0.61
C LYS A 124 0.27 -3.45 -0.76
N VAL A 125 -0.38 -3.95 -1.81
CA VAL A 125 -0.14 -3.47 -3.17
C VAL A 125 -1.32 -3.74 -4.09
N ASN A 126 -1.53 -2.85 -5.06
CA ASN A 126 -2.41 -3.09 -6.20
C ASN A 126 -1.63 -3.58 -7.42
N VAL A 127 -2.02 -4.73 -7.98
CA VAL A 127 -1.49 -5.26 -9.25
C VAL A 127 -2.65 -5.59 -10.18
N ASN A 128 -2.78 -4.81 -11.26
CA ASN A 128 -3.74 -5.02 -12.36
C ASN A 128 -5.19 -5.25 -11.88
N GLY A 129 -5.66 -4.43 -10.94
CA GLY A 129 -7.02 -4.53 -10.43
C GLY A 129 -7.23 -5.65 -9.41
N VAL A 130 -6.16 -6.31 -8.95
CA VAL A 130 -6.20 -7.19 -7.77
C VAL A 130 -5.44 -6.51 -6.64
N LEU A 131 -6.10 -6.39 -5.50
CA LEU A 131 -5.56 -5.79 -4.29
C LEU A 131 -4.98 -6.89 -3.40
N TYR A 132 -3.80 -6.66 -2.85
CA TYR A 132 -3.11 -7.63 -2.01
C TYR A 132 -2.73 -7.02 -0.67
N TRP A 133 -2.87 -7.80 0.39
CA TRP A 133 -2.42 -7.47 1.74
C TRP A 133 -1.65 -8.64 2.33
N MET A 134 -0.62 -8.35 3.09
CA MET A 134 0.00 -9.36 3.94
C MET A 134 -0.88 -9.63 5.16
N GLY A 135 -1.02 -10.90 5.55
CA GLY A 135 -1.78 -11.35 6.70
C GLY A 135 -1.03 -12.32 7.59
N CYS A 136 -1.41 -12.37 8.87
CA CYS A 136 -0.85 -13.24 9.89
C CYS A 136 -1.98 -13.82 10.75
N ARG A 137 -1.99 -15.13 10.99
CA ARG A 137 -2.89 -15.76 11.96
C ARG A 137 -2.22 -16.03 13.30
N SER A 138 -0.92 -16.33 13.27
CA SER A 138 -0.14 -16.61 14.47
C SER A 138 1.34 -16.37 14.17
N GLU A 139 1.93 -15.38 14.84
CA GLU A 139 3.36 -15.08 14.75
C GLU A 139 4.20 -16.23 15.37
N GLU A 140 3.73 -16.80 16.48
CA GLU A 140 4.38 -17.93 17.16
C GLU A 140 4.61 -19.14 16.25
N THR A 141 3.67 -19.39 15.34
CA THR A 141 3.75 -20.50 14.37
C THR A 141 4.20 -20.06 12.99
N ASN A 142 4.50 -18.77 12.81
CA ASN A 142 4.83 -18.15 11.53
C ASN A 142 3.77 -18.47 10.44
N ASP A 143 2.48 -18.47 10.82
CA ASP A 143 1.34 -18.68 9.92
C ASP A 143 0.96 -17.36 9.25
N TYR A 144 1.68 -17.05 8.18
CA TYR A 144 1.48 -15.88 7.33
C TYR A 144 0.86 -16.26 5.99
N PHE A 145 0.12 -15.33 5.39
CA PHE A 145 -0.54 -15.52 4.11
C PHE A 145 -0.62 -14.19 3.36
N VAL A 146 -0.86 -14.26 2.04
CA VAL A 146 -1.26 -13.08 1.26
C VAL A 146 -2.77 -13.17 1.03
N LEU A 147 -3.50 -12.14 1.45
CA LEU A 147 -4.89 -11.95 1.07
C LEU A 147 -4.94 -11.22 -0.25
N SER A 148 -5.69 -11.75 -1.21
CA SER A 148 -6.02 -11.05 -2.46
C SER A 148 -7.51 -10.73 -2.53
N PHE A 149 -7.84 -9.61 -3.16
CA PHE A 149 -9.20 -9.23 -3.51
C PHE A 149 -9.23 -8.78 -4.98
N ASP A 150 -9.92 -9.54 -5.81
CA ASP A 150 -10.09 -9.20 -7.23
C ASP A 150 -11.20 -8.16 -7.36
N LEU A 151 -10.89 -6.97 -7.90
CA LEU A 151 -11.88 -5.89 -8.01
C LEU A 151 -13.01 -6.22 -9.00
N ARG A 152 -12.80 -7.13 -9.95
CA ARG A 152 -13.79 -7.53 -10.95
C ARG A 152 -14.78 -8.54 -10.37
N SER A 153 -14.29 -9.64 -9.80
CA SER A 153 -15.16 -10.66 -9.20
C SER A 153 -15.64 -10.28 -7.80
N GLU A 154 -14.90 -9.40 -7.14
CA GLU A 154 -15.14 -8.93 -5.78
C GLU A 154 -15.06 -10.07 -4.75
N GLU A 155 -14.15 -11.00 -5.00
CA GLU A 155 -13.91 -12.18 -4.18
C GLU A 155 -12.54 -12.10 -3.51
N PHE A 156 -12.51 -12.57 -2.26
CA PHE A 156 -11.27 -12.75 -1.51
C PHE A 156 -10.70 -14.14 -1.77
N HIS A 157 -9.38 -14.21 -1.94
CA HIS A 157 -8.65 -15.46 -2.00
C HIS A 157 -7.37 -15.36 -1.17
N GLU A 158 -7.11 -16.38 -0.37
CA GLU A 158 -5.82 -16.55 0.29
C GLU A 158 -4.80 -17.18 -0.65
N ILE A 159 -3.55 -16.76 -0.48
CA ILE A 159 -2.42 -17.29 -1.20
C ILE A 159 -1.34 -17.66 -0.19
N ASN A 160 -0.89 -18.91 -0.28
CA ASN A 160 0.21 -19.39 0.53
C ASN A 160 1.49 -18.66 0.15
N LEU A 161 2.34 -18.39 1.13
CA LEU A 161 3.65 -17.79 0.91
C LEU A 161 4.67 -18.81 0.39
N PRO A 162 5.79 -18.36 -0.21
CA PRO A 162 6.94 -19.23 -0.42
C PRO A 162 7.49 -19.73 0.92
N PRO A 163 8.36 -20.76 0.95
CA PRO A 163 8.97 -21.28 2.17
C PRO A 163 9.99 -20.27 2.75
N VAL A 164 9.48 -19.24 3.43
CA VAL A 164 10.25 -18.13 4.01
C VAL A 164 9.81 -17.93 5.46
N ARG A 165 10.75 -17.57 6.33
CA ARG A 165 10.44 -17.13 7.69
C ARG A 165 10.21 -15.63 7.69
N MET A 166 9.16 -15.18 8.38
CA MET A 166 8.84 -13.76 8.53
C MET A 166 9.34 -13.26 9.89
N GLY A 167 9.65 -11.97 9.96
CA GLY A 167 9.77 -11.26 11.24
C GLY A 167 8.39 -10.96 11.84
N ASN A 168 8.36 -10.52 13.10
CA ASN A 168 7.13 -10.08 13.76
C ASN A 168 6.53 -8.86 13.02
N MET A 169 5.19 -8.76 12.97
CA MET A 169 4.46 -7.64 12.36
C MET A 169 4.05 -6.56 13.39
N ASP A 170 4.40 -6.77 14.66
CA ASP A 170 3.87 -6.02 15.80
C ASP A 170 4.90 -5.03 16.41
N GLY A 171 5.95 -4.68 15.67
CA GLY A 171 6.88 -3.63 16.08
C GLY A 171 6.29 -2.24 15.86
N ASP A 172 6.03 -1.50 16.95
CA ASP A 172 5.88 -0.03 16.91
C ASP A 172 7.20 0.68 16.55
N GLU A 173 8.29 -0.08 16.50
CA GLU A 173 9.59 0.32 15.96
C GLU A 173 9.69 -0.17 14.52
N TYR A 174 10.25 0.69 13.65
CA TYR A 174 10.59 0.41 12.25
C TYR A 174 11.52 -0.80 12.13
N ASP A 175 10.97 -2.01 12.30
CA ASP A 175 11.74 -3.24 12.14
C ASP A 175 11.94 -3.42 10.64
N ASP A 176 13.18 -3.17 10.19
CA ASP A 176 13.63 -3.34 8.80
C ASP A 176 13.36 -4.73 8.21
N LEU A 177 12.87 -5.68 9.03
CA LEU A 177 12.58 -7.08 8.75
C LEU A 177 11.18 -7.37 8.18
N GLU A 178 10.27 -6.39 8.15
CA GLU A 178 8.93 -6.61 7.59
C GLU A 178 8.98 -6.98 6.10
N PRO A 179 8.23 -7.99 5.64
CA PRO A 179 8.13 -8.29 4.22
C PRO A 179 7.43 -7.15 3.47
N ASP A 180 7.77 -6.96 2.20
CA ASP A 180 7.06 -6.01 1.32
C ASP A 180 6.40 -6.73 0.15
N LEU A 181 5.12 -6.43 -0.08
CA LEU A 181 4.44 -6.76 -1.33
C LEU A 181 4.68 -5.64 -2.34
N ILE A 182 5.09 -6.00 -3.55
CA ILE A 182 5.41 -5.03 -4.59
C ILE A 182 4.77 -5.40 -5.92
N ARG A 183 4.57 -4.39 -6.78
CA ARG A 183 4.24 -4.60 -8.19
C ARG A 183 5.54 -4.64 -8.99
N TRP A 184 5.92 -5.83 -9.46
CA TRP A 184 7.12 -6.03 -10.27
C TRP A 184 6.75 -6.46 -11.69
N LYS A 185 6.96 -5.58 -12.69
CA LYS A 185 6.65 -5.83 -14.10
C LYS A 185 5.24 -6.40 -14.32
N ASP A 186 4.23 -5.76 -13.72
CA ASP A 186 2.82 -6.18 -13.77
C ASP A 186 2.52 -7.55 -13.12
N SER A 187 3.35 -7.97 -12.19
CA SER A 187 3.14 -9.19 -11.40
C SER A 187 3.33 -8.89 -9.91
N LEU A 188 2.69 -9.71 -9.07
CA LEU A 188 2.88 -9.64 -7.63
C LEU A 188 4.29 -10.13 -7.27
N GLY A 189 5.04 -9.27 -6.60
CA GLY A 189 6.32 -9.60 -6.01
C GLY A 189 6.25 -9.58 -4.49
N LEU A 190 7.11 -10.37 -3.87
CA LEU A 190 7.32 -10.42 -2.43
C LEU A 190 8.81 -10.23 -2.14
N LEU A 191 9.14 -9.18 -1.39
CA LEU A 191 10.47 -8.92 -0.87
C LEU A 191 10.55 -9.42 0.57
N VAL A 192 11.53 -10.27 0.84
CA VAL A 192 11.79 -10.85 2.17
C VAL A 192 13.28 -10.88 2.44
N HIS A 193 13.66 -10.93 3.72
CA HIS A 193 15.06 -11.10 4.10
C HIS A 193 15.54 -12.53 3.84
N ASP A 194 16.79 -12.68 3.41
CA ASP A 194 17.43 -13.97 3.13
C ASP A 194 18.09 -14.59 4.38
N CYS A 195 17.82 -14.09 5.59
CA CYS A 195 18.54 -14.50 6.80
C CYS A 195 17.63 -15.05 7.90
N GLU A 196 18.04 -16.19 8.48
CA GLU A 196 17.36 -16.79 9.64
C GLU A 196 17.87 -16.27 11.00
N ILE A 197 19.01 -15.53 11.07
CA ILE A 197 19.76 -15.35 12.34
C ILE A 197 20.35 -13.93 12.57
N CYS A 198 20.46 -13.02 11.58
CA CYS A 198 21.25 -11.79 11.75
C CYS A 198 20.41 -10.51 11.82
N SER A 199 20.77 -9.60 12.73
CA SER A 199 19.98 -8.44 13.11
C SER A 199 20.30 -7.12 12.40
N HIS A 200 21.28 -7.02 11.49
CA HIS A 200 21.70 -5.68 11.01
C HIS A 200 22.24 -5.60 9.56
N ASP A 201 22.27 -6.68 8.76
CA ASP A 201 22.94 -6.66 7.44
C ASP A 201 22.27 -7.64 6.43
N CYS A 202 20.93 -7.66 6.40
CA CYS A 202 20.18 -8.71 5.70
C CYS A 202 19.89 -8.36 4.25
N GLU A 203 20.42 -9.16 3.33
CA GLU A 203 20.06 -9.11 1.92
C GLU A 203 18.57 -9.41 1.73
N ARG A 204 17.91 -8.72 0.80
CA ARG A 204 16.52 -9.06 0.42
C ARG A 204 16.47 -9.88 -0.85
N VAL A 205 15.54 -10.81 -0.87
CA VAL A 205 15.23 -11.69 -2.00
C VAL A 205 13.87 -11.34 -2.55
N LEU A 206 13.79 -11.30 -3.88
CA LEU A 206 12.54 -11.12 -4.59
C LEU A 206 11.98 -12.48 -5.01
N TRP A 207 10.75 -12.74 -4.58
CA TRP A 207 9.89 -13.80 -5.10
C TRP A 207 8.84 -13.20 -6.01
N LEU A 208 8.53 -13.89 -7.11
CA LEU A 208 7.51 -13.49 -8.06
C LEU A 208 6.38 -14.51 -8.08
N MET A 209 5.14 -14.03 -8.06
CA MET A 209 3.98 -14.87 -8.29
C MET A 209 3.91 -15.29 -9.76
N GLY A 210 3.74 -16.59 -10.01
CA GLY A 210 3.51 -17.10 -11.36
C GLY A 210 2.23 -16.55 -11.98
N ARG A 211 2.28 -16.17 -13.27
CA ARG A 211 1.11 -15.69 -14.04
C ARG A 211 0.16 -16.82 -14.44
N GLU A 212 0.63 -18.06 -14.41
CA GLU A 212 -0.14 -19.24 -14.74
C GLU A 212 -1.01 -19.63 -13.55
N CYS A 213 -2.16 -18.98 -13.38
CA CYS A 213 -3.29 -19.55 -12.64
C CYS A 213 -4.56 -18.78 -12.97
N GLY A 214 -5.47 -19.43 -13.70
CA GLY A 214 -6.90 -19.14 -13.59
C GLY A 214 -7.40 -19.45 -12.17
N PRO A 215 -8.72 -19.52 -11.94
CA PRO A 215 -9.27 -19.83 -10.63
C PRO A 215 -8.84 -21.25 -10.20
N GLY A 216 -7.85 -21.35 -9.30
CA GLY A 216 -7.29 -22.60 -8.79
C GLY A 216 -6.26 -22.37 -7.67
N PRO A 217 -6.04 -23.35 -6.77
CA PRO A 217 -5.28 -23.18 -5.54
C PRO A 217 -3.75 -23.29 -5.68
N GLU A 218 -3.21 -23.56 -6.87
CA GLU A 218 -1.76 -23.77 -7.07
C GLU A 218 -1.05 -22.53 -7.61
N ARG A 219 -1.22 -21.40 -6.90
CA ARG A 219 -0.42 -20.19 -7.15
C ARG A 219 1.01 -20.43 -6.64
N SER A 220 1.96 -20.70 -7.55
CA SER A 220 3.36 -20.97 -7.20
C SER A 220 4.22 -19.70 -7.21
N TRP A 221 5.06 -19.54 -6.19
CA TRP A 221 6.08 -18.50 -6.13
C TRP A 221 7.40 -18.96 -6.75
N THR A 222 8.06 -18.07 -7.49
CA THR A 222 9.40 -18.30 -8.06
C THR A 222 10.41 -17.34 -7.47
N LYS A 223 11.51 -17.85 -6.90
CA LYS A 223 12.63 -17.02 -6.40
C LYS A 223 13.39 -16.45 -7.60
N LEU A 224 13.36 -15.12 -7.76
CA LEU A 224 14.11 -14.45 -8.83
C LEU A 224 15.58 -14.21 -8.44
N GLY A 225 15.85 -14.00 -7.15
CA GLY A 225 17.20 -13.84 -6.64
C GLY A 225 17.33 -12.74 -5.58
N LYS A 226 18.58 -12.46 -5.21
CA LYS A 226 18.94 -11.41 -4.25
C LYS A 226 18.91 -10.06 -4.95
N VAL A 227 18.11 -9.15 -4.42
CA VAL A 227 17.77 -7.87 -5.05
C VAL A 227 18.18 -6.65 -4.24
N LEU A 228 18.58 -6.82 -2.98
CA LEU A 228 19.15 -5.75 -2.16
C LEU A 228 20.31 -6.36 -1.37
N LYS A 229 21.54 -5.88 -1.60
CA LYS A 229 22.72 -6.33 -0.86
C LYS A 229 23.24 -5.18 -0.01
N LYS A 230 23.08 -5.32 1.32
CA LYS A 230 23.40 -4.33 2.37
C LYS A 230 22.65 -2.99 2.25
N PRO A 231 21.89 -2.56 3.27
CA PRO A 231 21.29 -1.24 3.23
C PRO A 231 22.36 -0.20 3.61
N ILE A 232 22.80 0.59 2.63
CA ILE A 232 23.29 1.96 2.93
C ILE A 232 22.08 2.92 2.97
N GLY A 233 20.85 2.39 2.93
CA GLY A 233 19.66 3.18 2.70
C GLY A 233 18.31 2.53 2.97
N LEU A 234 17.30 3.36 3.24
CA LEU A 234 15.92 2.96 3.50
C LEU A 234 15.13 2.84 2.19
N TRP A 235 14.38 1.75 2.05
CA TRP A 235 13.44 1.50 0.96
C TRP A 235 12.11 2.23 1.22
N PHE A 236 11.55 2.93 0.23
CA PHE A 236 10.29 3.69 0.39
C PHE A 236 9.03 3.01 -0.18
N GLY A 237 9.10 1.74 -0.58
CA GLY A 237 7.95 1.08 -1.21
C GLY A 237 7.68 1.49 -2.67
N ALA A 238 8.52 2.33 -3.29
CA ALA A 238 8.28 2.88 -4.62
C ALA A 238 9.21 2.31 -5.69
N ILE A 239 8.62 1.97 -6.85
CA ILE A 239 9.34 1.46 -8.02
C ILE A 239 9.13 2.41 -9.19
N ARG A 240 10.21 2.79 -9.85
CA ARG A 240 10.17 3.62 -11.06
C ARG A 240 11.04 3.02 -12.15
N ASN A 241 10.42 2.67 -13.27
CA ASN A 241 11.09 2.01 -14.41
C ASN A 241 11.91 0.78 -13.94
N ASP A 242 11.27 -0.12 -13.19
CA ASP A 242 11.89 -1.32 -12.60
C ASP A 242 13.10 -1.05 -11.69
N ARG A 243 13.26 0.18 -11.18
CA ARG A 243 14.28 0.53 -10.20
C ARG A 243 13.64 0.90 -8.89
N PHE A 244 14.27 0.48 -7.80
CA PHE A 244 13.83 0.80 -6.45
C PHE A 244 14.19 2.24 -6.11
N VAL A 245 13.26 2.96 -5.49
CA VAL A 245 13.54 4.28 -4.90
C VAL A 245 14.00 4.06 -3.46
N MET A 246 15.24 4.48 -3.19
CA MET A 246 15.90 4.32 -1.91
C MET A 246 16.32 5.70 -1.38
N SER A 247 16.41 5.89 -0.06
CA SER A 247 17.15 7.02 0.55
C SER A 247 18.45 6.54 1.16
N ARG A 248 19.43 7.42 1.34
CA ARG A 248 20.55 7.21 2.26
C ARG A 248 20.84 8.47 3.05
N SER A 249 21.34 8.31 4.28
CA SER A 249 21.75 9.45 5.10
C SER A 249 23.06 10.03 4.58
N ARG A 250 23.12 11.36 4.43
CA ARG A 250 24.35 12.11 4.16
C ARG A 250 24.94 12.67 5.46
N SER A 251 25.76 11.89 6.17
CA SER A 251 26.60 12.25 7.35
C SER A 251 25.96 13.12 8.47
N SER A 252 26.21 12.76 9.73
CA SER A 252 25.75 13.46 10.94
C SER A 252 26.04 14.99 10.95
N SER A 253 25.09 15.80 10.49
CA SER A 253 25.18 17.24 10.65
C SER A 253 24.98 17.57 12.14
N HIS A 254 25.84 18.44 12.71
CA HIS A 254 25.85 18.79 14.14
C HIS A 254 24.61 19.60 14.61
N LYS A 255 23.47 19.51 13.92
CA LYS A 255 22.28 20.32 14.20
C LYS A 255 20.96 19.64 13.85
N GLY A 256 20.75 18.35 14.15
CA GLY A 256 19.40 17.76 14.14
C GLY A 256 18.60 17.85 12.82
N VAL A 257 19.23 18.20 11.70
CA VAL A 257 18.59 18.22 10.37
C VAL A 257 18.91 16.89 9.71
N CYS A 258 17.88 16.08 9.53
CA CYS A 258 17.95 14.82 8.80
C CYS A 258 18.14 15.11 7.31
N ASN A 259 19.32 14.84 6.77
CA ASN A 259 19.62 15.02 5.34
C ASN A 259 19.61 13.66 4.64
N TYR A 260 18.48 13.32 4.01
CA TYR A 260 18.32 12.12 3.19
C TYR A 260 18.48 12.45 1.70
N GLU A 261 19.29 11.66 1.00
CA GLU A 261 19.44 11.71 -0.46
C GLU A 261 18.64 10.56 -1.08
N LEU A 262 17.77 10.87 -2.05
CA LEU A 262 17.03 9.88 -2.83
C LEU A 262 17.85 9.41 -4.04
N TYR A 263 17.84 8.11 -4.30
CA TYR A 263 18.47 7.50 -5.47
C TYR A 263 17.63 6.35 -6.02
N LEU A 264 17.83 6.04 -7.31
CA LEU A 264 17.30 4.86 -7.95
C LEU A 264 18.32 3.73 -7.85
N TYR A 265 17.87 2.55 -7.45
CA TYR A 265 18.67 1.35 -7.31
C TYR A 265 18.15 0.28 -8.28
N GLU A 266 19.04 -0.24 -9.14
CA GLU A 266 18.69 -1.32 -10.05
C GLU A 266 18.84 -2.68 -9.35
N PRO A 267 17.76 -3.43 -9.10
CA PRO A 267 17.77 -4.50 -8.09
C PRO A 267 18.75 -5.66 -8.36
N PHE A 268 19.00 -5.98 -9.63
CA PHE A 268 19.85 -7.11 -10.00
C PHE A 268 21.29 -6.72 -10.33
N SER A 269 21.50 -5.58 -10.99
CA SER A 269 22.82 -5.07 -11.36
C SER A 269 23.49 -4.27 -10.23
N GLN A 270 22.69 -3.79 -9.27
CA GLN A 270 23.11 -2.98 -8.12
C GLN A 270 23.65 -1.61 -8.52
N LEU A 271 23.27 -1.14 -9.70
CA LEU A 271 23.61 0.19 -10.18
C LEU A 271 22.75 1.23 -9.48
N GLU A 272 23.41 2.29 -9.00
CA GLU A 272 22.77 3.42 -8.35
C GLU A 272 22.74 4.64 -9.28
N THR A 273 21.64 5.38 -9.24
CA THR A 273 21.51 6.67 -9.93
C THR A 273 20.89 7.67 -8.97
N THR A 274 21.70 8.61 -8.46
CA THR A 274 21.21 9.69 -7.60
C THR A 274 20.15 10.51 -8.32
N LEU A 275 19.04 10.79 -7.62
CA LEU A 275 18.01 11.69 -8.12
C LEU A 275 18.44 13.13 -7.79
N PRO A 276 18.39 14.07 -8.76
CA PRO A 276 18.78 15.47 -8.54
C PRO A 276 17.70 16.26 -7.79
N ILE A 277 17.18 15.69 -6.71
CA ILE A 277 16.24 16.35 -5.80
C ILE A 277 17.12 17.18 -4.87
N ARG A 278 17.10 18.50 -5.06
CA ARG A 278 17.90 19.44 -4.25
C ARG A 278 17.59 19.26 -2.78
N GLU A 279 18.63 19.33 -1.96
CA GLU A 279 18.59 19.34 -0.50
C GLU A 279 17.39 20.16 -0.03
N ARG A 280 16.37 19.48 0.47
CA ARG A 280 15.32 20.13 1.21
C ARG A 280 15.37 19.60 2.62
N GLU A 281 15.29 20.51 3.58
CA GLU A 281 15.30 20.22 5.01
C GLU A 281 14.06 19.42 5.47
N ASP A 282 13.10 19.14 4.56
CA ASP A 282 11.80 18.51 4.83
C ASP A 282 11.71 17.02 4.43
N ILE A 283 12.74 16.43 3.82
CA ILE A 283 12.78 14.98 3.57
C ILE A 283 13.15 14.28 4.88
N CYS A 284 12.13 14.00 5.68
CA CYS A 284 12.26 13.25 6.94
C CYS A 284 12.09 11.73 6.70
N GLU A 285 12.46 10.92 7.70
CA GLU A 285 12.26 9.45 7.72
C GLU A 285 10.83 9.02 7.43
N PHE A 286 9.85 9.89 7.71
CA PHE A 286 8.42 9.66 7.52
C PHE A 286 7.90 10.05 6.11
N THR A 287 8.78 10.25 5.14
CA THR A 287 8.37 10.64 3.78
C THR A 287 7.86 9.43 3.01
N GLN A 288 6.62 9.45 2.55
CA GLN A 288 6.11 8.42 1.64
C GLN A 288 6.37 8.79 0.19
N VAL A 289 6.92 7.85 -0.57
CA VAL A 289 7.13 7.97 -2.01
C VAL A 289 6.22 6.97 -2.71
N PHE A 290 5.59 7.39 -3.80
CA PHE A 290 4.79 6.52 -4.66
C PHE A 290 4.97 6.93 -6.12
N ASP A 291 4.73 5.99 -7.02
CA ASP A 291 4.76 6.27 -8.45
C ASP A 291 3.44 6.96 -8.88
N TYR A 292 3.58 8.00 -9.70
CA TYR A 292 2.45 8.81 -10.15
C TYR A 292 2.57 9.07 -11.65
N SER A 293 1.51 8.70 -12.36
CA SER A 293 1.31 9.04 -13.77
C SER A 293 0.10 9.96 -13.87
N GLU A 294 0.25 11.08 -14.57
CA GLU A 294 -0.84 12.04 -14.76
C GLU A 294 -2.02 11.41 -15.50
N SER A 295 -3.23 11.79 -15.10
CA SER A 295 -4.46 11.28 -15.65
C SER A 295 -5.51 12.38 -15.75
N LEU A 296 -6.19 12.45 -16.89
CA LEU A 296 -7.27 13.41 -17.14
C LEU A 296 -8.65 12.87 -16.71
N VAL A 297 -8.69 11.80 -15.91
CA VAL A 297 -9.93 11.27 -15.36
C VAL A 297 -10.61 12.34 -14.50
N SER A 298 -11.78 12.80 -14.93
CA SER A 298 -12.52 13.81 -14.17
C SER A 298 -13.35 13.19 -13.05
N LEU A 299 -13.18 13.70 -11.83
CA LEU A 299 -13.98 13.27 -10.67
C LEU A 299 -15.42 13.79 -10.71
N SER A 300 -15.69 14.84 -11.51
CA SER A 300 -17.03 15.42 -11.68
C SER A 300 -18.04 14.46 -12.34
N VAL A 301 -17.56 13.52 -13.16
CA VAL A 301 -18.39 12.50 -13.83
C VAL A 301 -18.99 11.52 -12.83
N TYR A 302 -18.37 11.36 -11.66
CA TYR A 302 -18.81 10.47 -10.60
C TYR A 302 -19.79 11.13 -9.63
N THR A 303 -20.54 12.14 -10.08
CA THR A 303 -21.59 12.75 -9.28
C THR A 303 -22.73 11.74 -9.09
N GLY A 304 -22.79 11.16 -7.90
CA GLY A 304 -24.05 10.62 -7.39
C GLY A 304 -25.06 11.75 -7.51
N VAL A 305 -26.13 11.53 -8.27
CA VAL A 305 -27.18 12.51 -8.48
C VAL A 305 -27.78 12.86 -7.12
N GLU A 306 -27.32 13.94 -6.50
CA GLU A 306 -28.12 14.65 -5.49
C GLU A 306 -29.27 15.33 -6.24
N LYS A 307 -30.31 14.54 -6.52
CA LYS A 307 -31.60 15.10 -6.94
C LYS A 307 -32.37 15.49 -5.69
N LYS A 308 -32.28 16.80 -5.43
CA LYS A 308 -33.12 17.68 -4.58
C LYS A 308 -33.01 17.54 -3.07
#